data_AF-A0A7V9GWD0-F1
#
_entry.id   AF-A0A7V9GWD0-F1
#
_cell.length_a   1.000
_cell.length_b   1.000
_cell.length_c   1.000
_cell.angle_alpha   90.00
_cell.angle_beta   90.00
_cell.angle_gamma   90.00
#
_symmetry.space_group_name_H-M   'P 1'
#
loop_
_entity.id
_entity.type
_entity.pdbx_description
1 polymer ?
#
loop_
_entity_poly.entity_id
_entity_poly.type
_entity_poly.pdbx_seq_one_letter_code
_entity_poly.pdbx_strand_id
1 'polypeptide(L)'
;SSLDFLRRVSVQELKIDRTFIAEMLVNPRDAPIVRSVIELGHSLDMRVVAEGIESHDVCKQLADYGCDEGQGFYLGMPVPGHTMDDPTAISGPHRTSLTV
;
A
#
# COMPACT_ATOMS: atom_id res chain seq x y z
N SER A 1 21.86 -1.04 9.22
CA SER A 1 20.45 -1.27 9.60
C SER A 1 19.57 -0.72 8.49
N SER A 2 18.41 -1.33 8.22
CA SER A 2 17.50 -0.90 7.15
C SER A 2 17.02 0.55 7.30
N LEU A 3 16.87 1.06 8.53
CA LEU A 3 16.48 2.46 8.77
C LEU A 3 17.57 3.48 8.43
N ASP A 4 18.83 3.16 8.74
CA ASP A 4 19.97 4.02 8.36
C ASP A 4 20.19 4.01 6.83
N PHE A 5 19.86 2.89 6.17
CA PHE A 5 19.82 2.84 4.71
C PHE A 5 18.71 3.75 4.16
N LEU A 6 17.47 3.60 4.63
CA LEU A 6 16.32 4.42 4.21
C LEU A 6 16.58 5.93 4.36
N ARG A 7 17.24 6.34 5.46
CA ARG A 7 17.60 7.76 5.69
C ARG A 7 18.61 8.32 4.67
N ARG A 8 19.43 7.48 4.05
CA ARG A 8 20.53 7.91 3.15
C ARG A 8 20.19 7.85 1.68
N VAL A 9 19.14 7.12 1.33
CA VAL A 9 18.70 6.97 -0.06
C VAL A 9 17.59 7.97 -0.37
N SER A 10 17.60 8.57 -1.56
CA SER A 10 16.55 9.45 -2.04
C SER A 10 15.38 8.64 -2.61
N VAL A 11 14.76 7.81 -1.78
CA VAL A 11 13.53 7.09 -2.14
C VAL A 11 12.32 7.94 -1.78
N GLN A 12 11.28 7.88 -2.62
CA GLN A 12 10.04 8.66 -2.45
C GLN A 12 8.89 7.80 -1.93
N GLU A 13 9.11 6.48 -1.82
CA GLU A 13 8.05 5.51 -1.58
C GLU A 13 8.49 4.44 -0.57
N LEU A 14 7.58 4.11 0.35
CA LEU A 14 7.70 2.99 1.27
C LEU A 14 6.52 2.03 1.06
N LYS A 15 6.80 0.76 0.72
CA LYS A 15 5.77 -0.25 0.49
C LYS A 15 5.59 -1.16 1.70
N ILE A 16 4.33 -1.47 2.02
CA ILE A 16 3.94 -2.44 3.04
C ILE A 16 3.53 -3.73 2.31
N ASP A 17 4.29 -4.79 2.52
CA ASP A 17 4.07 -6.07 1.86
C ASP A 17 2.73 -6.72 2.26
N ARG A 18 2.14 -7.46 1.32
CA ARG A 18 0.88 -8.18 1.46
C ARG A 18 0.77 -9.05 2.71
N THR A 19 1.89 -9.58 3.21
CA THR A 19 1.88 -10.45 4.41
C THR A 19 1.38 -9.72 5.65
N PHE A 20 1.71 -8.43 5.81
CA PHE A 20 1.16 -7.62 6.90
C PHE A 20 -0.28 -7.18 6.62
N ILE A 21 -0.59 -6.85 5.36
CA ILE A 21 -1.91 -6.37 4.96
C ILE A 21 -2.98 -7.44 5.07
N ALA A 22 -2.66 -8.70 4.74
CA ALA A 22 -3.60 -9.82 4.80
C ALA A 22 -4.10 -10.11 6.23
N GLU A 23 -3.24 -9.93 7.23
CA GLU A 23 -3.51 -10.36 8.61
C GLU A 23 -3.85 -9.18 9.55
N MET A 24 -3.71 -7.91 9.13
CA MET A 24 -3.86 -6.74 10.02
C MET A 24 -5.23 -6.58 10.70
N LEU A 25 -6.29 -7.21 10.19
CA LEU A 25 -7.63 -7.16 10.79
C LEU A 25 -7.88 -8.28 11.82
N VAL A 26 -7.08 -9.35 11.78
CA VAL A 26 -7.30 -10.56 12.60
C VAL A 26 -6.15 -10.83 13.57
N ASN A 27 -4.93 -10.44 13.20
CA ASN A 27 -3.74 -10.56 14.03
C ASN A 27 -3.47 -9.23 14.74
N PRO A 28 -3.62 -9.15 16.07
CA PRO A 28 -3.41 -7.92 16.84
C PRO A 28 -1.96 -7.43 16.81
N ARG A 29 -1.00 -8.24 16.33
CA ARG A 29 0.40 -7.82 16.18
C ARG A 29 0.66 -7.06 14.88
N ASP A 30 -0.12 -7.28 13.84
CA ASP A 30 0.18 -6.73 12.51
C ASP A 30 -0.40 -5.32 12.35
N ALA A 31 -1.59 -5.04 12.90
CA ALA A 31 -2.19 -3.71 12.82
C ALA A 31 -1.29 -2.59 13.39
N PRO A 32 -0.65 -2.74 14.57
CA PRO A 32 0.30 -1.75 15.09
C PRO A 32 1.54 -1.60 14.22
N ILE A 33 2.04 -2.69 13.62
CA ILE A 33 3.19 -2.64 12.72
C ILE A 33 2.82 -1.83 11.47
N VAL A 34 1.70 -2.14 10.82
CA VAL A 34 1.21 -1.41 9.64
C VAL A 34 1.10 0.09 9.95
N ARG A 35 0.45 0.45 11.06
CA ARG A 35 0.32 1.85 11.49
C ARG A 35 1.69 2.52 11.71
N SER A 36 2.60 1.84 12.40
CA SER A 36 3.94 2.38 12.68
C SER A 36 4.77 2.58 11.40
N VAL A 37 4.60 1.71 10.40
CA VAL A 37 5.27 1.83 9.10
C VAL A 37 4.70 3.01 8.31
N ILE A 38 3.39 3.24 8.37
CA ILE A 38 2.76 4.42 7.77
C ILE A 38 3.34 5.71 8.39
N GLU A 39 3.31 5.80 9.73
CA GLU A 39 3.85 6.95 10.47
C GLU A 39 5.34 7.18 10.18
N LEU A 40 6.13 6.11 10.09
CA LEU A 40 7.55 6.19 9.74
C LEU A 40 7.76 6.71 8.32
N GLY A 41 6.99 6.21 7.33
CA GLY A 41 7.07 6.67 5.95
C GLY A 41 6.83 8.17 5.85
N HIS A 42 5.75 8.65 6.47
CA HIS A 42 5.43 10.07 6.51
C HIS A 42 6.48 10.90 7.24
N SER A 43 7.04 10.39 8.34
CA SER A 43 8.13 11.07 9.08
C SER A 43 9.42 11.20 8.27
N LEU A 44 9.57 10.43 7.20
CA LEU A 44 10.68 10.48 6.26
C LEU A 44 10.32 11.17 4.94
N ASP A 45 9.18 11.87 4.89
CA ASP A 45 8.63 12.52 3.69
C ASP A 45 8.42 11.54 2.52
N MET A 46 8.12 10.27 2.83
CA MET A 46 7.85 9.22 1.85
C MET A 46 6.35 8.96 1.73
N ARG A 47 5.90 8.68 0.50
CA ARG A 47 4.56 8.19 0.23
C ARG A 47 4.46 6.69 0.55
N VAL A 48 3.41 6.26 1.23
CA VAL A 48 3.23 4.88 1.69
C VAL A 48 2.27 4.13 0.79
N VAL A 49 2.63 2.91 0.39
CA VAL A 49 1.83 2.06 -0.49
C VAL A 49 1.56 0.71 0.14
N ALA A 50 0.29 0.37 0.36
CA ALA A 50 -0.10 -0.95 0.83
C ALA A 50 -0.31 -1.92 -0.34
N GLU A 51 0.33 -3.08 -0.31
CA GLU A 51 0.18 -4.14 -1.31
C GLU A 51 -0.72 -5.28 -0.80
N GLY A 52 -1.48 -5.91 -1.69
CA GLY A 52 -2.31 -7.08 -1.35
C GLY A 52 -3.66 -6.73 -0.71
N ILE A 53 -4.26 -5.60 -1.07
CA ILE A 53 -5.62 -5.25 -0.60
C ILE A 53 -6.66 -6.13 -1.30
N GLU A 54 -7.27 -7.04 -0.55
CA GLU A 54 -8.25 -8.02 -1.07
C GLU A 54 -9.68 -7.83 -0.54
N SER A 55 -9.91 -6.87 0.37
CA SER A 55 -11.24 -6.57 0.87
C SER A 55 -11.46 -5.07 1.11
N HIS A 56 -12.75 -4.68 1.10
CA HIS A 56 -13.20 -3.35 1.49
C HIS A 56 -12.74 -2.97 2.90
N ASP A 57 -12.81 -3.90 3.85
CA ASP A 57 -12.50 -3.61 5.24
C ASP A 57 -11.00 -3.32 5.45
N VAL A 58 -10.14 -4.05 4.74
CA VAL A 58 -8.69 -3.77 4.71
C VAL A 58 -8.44 -2.40 4.09
N CYS A 59 -9.07 -2.11 2.94
CA CYS A 59 -8.96 -0.82 2.26
C CYS A 59 -9.38 0.35 3.18
N LYS A 60 -10.54 0.22 3.83
CA LYS A 60 -11.05 1.22 4.77
C LYS A 60 -10.10 1.40 5.97
N GLN A 61 -9.62 0.31 6.56
CA GLN A 61 -8.73 0.39 7.71
C GLN A 61 -7.41 1.08 7.38
N LEU A 62 -6.87 0.85 6.17
CA LEU A 62 -5.67 1.51 5.68
C LEU A 62 -5.90 3.00 5.43
N ALA A 63 -7.06 3.38 4.87
CA ALA A 63 -7.47 4.78 4.74
C ALA A 63 -7.60 5.46 6.12
N ASP A 64 -8.21 4.78 7.10
CA ASP A 64 -8.32 5.28 8.48
C ASP A 64 -6.94 5.45 9.16
N TYR A 65 -5.94 4.66 8.75
CA TYR A 65 -4.55 4.82 9.21
C TYR A 65 -3.77 5.90 8.44
N GLY A 66 -4.36 6.51 7.42
CA GLY A 66 -3.72 7.53 6.60
C GLY A 66 -2.77 6.97 5.53
N CYS A 67 -2.90 5.70 5.13
CA CYS A 67 -2.13 5.18 4.00
C CYS A 67 -2.46 5.97 2.73
N ASP A 68 -1.45 6.32 1.92
CA ASP A 68 -1.64 7.20 0.76
C ASP A 68 -2.27 6.47 -0.43
N GLU A 69 -1.74 5.28 -0.75
CA GLU A 69 -2.17 4.51 -1.91
C GLU A 69 -2.16 3.00 -1.66
N GLY A 70 -2.97 2.28 -2.44
CA GLY A 70 -3.16 0.84 -2.32
C GLY A 70 -3.07 0.11 -3.65
N GLN A 71 -2.65 -1.15 -3.59
CA GLN A 71 -2.72 -2.10 -4.70
C GLN A 71 -3.24 -3.44 -4.21
N GLY A 72 -4.16 -4.05 -4.95
CA GLY A 72 -4.63 -5.41 -4.69
C GLY A 72 -5.88 -5.75 -5.49
N PHE A 73 -6.29 -7.02 -5.45
CA PHE A 73 -7.41 -7.52 -6.24
C PHE A 73 -8.76 -6.85 -5.93
N TYR A 74 -8.92 -6.31 -4.73
CA TYR A 74 -10.10 -5.51 -4.40
C TYR A 74 -10.15 -4.19 -5.18
N LEU A 75 -8.99 -3.60 -5.50
CA LEU A 75 -8.87 -2.31 -6.17
C LEU A 75 -8.78 -2.45 -7.70
N GLY A 76 -8.18 -3.54 -8.18
CA GLY A 76 -8.05 -3.80 -9.61
C GLY A 76 -7.33 -5.10 -9.89
N MET A 77 -7.72 -5.79 -10.96
CA MET A 77 -7.06 -7.02 -11.39
C MET A 77 -5.84 -6.71 -12.27
N PRO A 78 -4.76 -7.51 -12.20
CA PRO A 78 -3.66 -7.39 -13.15
C PRO A 78 -4.18 -7.56 -14.58
N VAL A 79 -3.83 -6.61 -15.44
CA VAL A 79 -4.11 -6.72 -16.88
C VAL A 79 -2.92 -7.36 -17.60
N PRO A 80 -3.15 -8.08 -18.71
CA PRO A 80 -2.08 -8.55 -19.57
C PRO A 80 -1.12 -7.42 -19.97
N GLY A 81 0.17 -7.69 -20.07
CA GLY A 81 1.16 -6.64 -20.38
C GLY A 81 0.92 -5.92 -21.72
N HIS A 82 0.28 -6.59 -22.69
CA HIS A 82 -0.06 -5.99 -23.99
C HIS A 82 -1.24 -5.01 -23.95
N THR A 83 -1.98 -4.95 -22.83
CA THR A 83 -3.09 -4.01 -22.62
C THR A 83 -2.77 -2.93 -21.58
N MET A 84 -1.53 -2.86 -21.08
CA MET A 84 -1.15 -1.86 -20.07
C MET A 84 -1.32 -0.42 -20.56
N ASP A 85 -1.09 -0.18 -21.86
CA ASP A 85 -1.19 1.15 -22.48
C ASP A 85 -2.57 1.38 -23.12
N ASP A 86 -3.52 0.45 -22.96
CA ASP A 86 -4.86 0.57 -23.52
C ASP A 86 -5.75 1.40 -22.57
N PRO A 87 -6.16 2.62 -22.97
CA PRO A 87 -7.01 3.48 -22.14
C PRO A 87 -8.43 2.91 -21.94
N THR A 88 -8.79 1.84 -22.66
CA THR A 88 -10.06 1.11 -22.50
C THR A 88 -9.94 -0.15 -21.65
N ALA A 89 -8.71 -0.56 -21.27
CA ALA A 89 -8.51 -1.62 -20.31
C ALA A 89 -9.08 -1.16 -18.96
N ILE A 90 -10.26 -1.70 -18.62
CA ILE A 90 -10.90 -1.51 -17.32
C ILE A 90 -9.92 -1.86 -16.19
N SER A 91 -9.34 -0.81 -15.62
CA SER A 91 -8.46 -0.83 -14.45
C SER A 91 -7.35 -1.89 -14.51
N GLY A 92 -6.20 -1.52 -15.10
CA GLY A 92 -4.94 -2.18 -14.77
C GLY A 92 -4.65 -2.19 -13.26
N PRO A 93 -3.54 -2.79 -12.81
CA PRO A 93 -3.08 -2.72 -11.42
C PRO A 93 -2.59 -1.28 -11.12
N HIS A 94 -3.48 -0.31 -11.23
CA HIS A 94 -3.21 1.08 -10.95
C HIS A 94 -3.30 1.26 -9.45
N ARG A 95 -2.24 1.86 -8.89
CA ARG A 95 -2.24 2.29 -7.50
C ARG A 95 -3.42 3.23 -7.32
N THR A 96 -4.27 2.91 -6.36
CA THR A 96 -5.48 3.67 -6.06
C THR A 96 -5.20 4.52 -4.85
N SER A 97 -5.50 5.82 -4.93
CA SER A 97 -5.41 6.69 -3.75
C SER A 97 -6.41 6.22 -2.69
N LEU A 98 -5.93 6.07 -1.46
CA LEU A 98 -6.74 5.71 -0.30
C LEU A 98 -7.08 6.93 0.57
N THR A 99 -6.39 8.04 0.34
CA THR A 99 -6.70 9.32 0.97
C THR A 99 -8.04 9.84 0.47
N VAL A 100 -8.96 10.10 1.40
CA VAL A 100 -10.22 10.82 1.16
C VAL A 100 -10.01 12.33 1.15
#